data_AF-A0A0A8K7I3-F1
#
_entry.id   AF-A0A0A8K7I3-F1
#
_cell.length_a   1.000
_cell.length_b   1.000
_cell.length_c   1.000
_cell.angle_alpha   90.00
_cell.angle_beta   90.00
_cell.angle_gamma   90.00
#
_symmetry.space_group_name_H-M   'P 1'
#
loop_
_entity.id
_entity.type
_entity.pdbx_description
1 polymer ?
#
loop_
_entity_poly.entity_id
_entity_poly.type
_entity_poly.pdbx_seq_one_letter_code
_entity_poly.pdbx_strand_id
1 'polypeptide(L)'
;MHQSGKPFTDPSGDRLRSWLNMAPETFYDETRVAIVPMGFCFPGLDAKGGDLPPRRECAARWHRDLFAALPNVELILAVGSYAQAFHLGSARGKTLQETMVNWRAHLKAPRSPRVFPLPHPSWRNNAWLKKNPWFEEELLPVLRRAVRKVV
;
A
#
# COMPACT_ATOMS: atom_id res chain seq x y z
N MET A 1 13.10 2.15 -8.94
CA MET A 1 13.68 1.72 -7.65
C MET A 1 15.20 1.64 -7.70
N HIS A 2 15.84 0.71 -8.44
CA HIS A 2 17.31 0.54 -8.32
C HIS A 2 18.19 1.65 -8.91
N GLN A 3 17.69 2.44 -9.86
CA GLN A 3 18.48 3.51 -10.47
C GLN A 3 18.08 4.92 -9.98
N SER A 4 16.84 5.10 -9.53
CA SER A 4 16.30 6.42 -9.14
C SER A 4 16.44 6.76 -7.66
N GLY A 5 16.71 5.76 -6.80
CA GLY A 5 16.75 5.94 -5.33
C GLY A 5 15.38 6.23 -4.69
N LYS A 6 14.34 6.50 -5.49
CA LYS A 6 12.97 6.79 -5.04
C LYS A 6 12.03 5.61 -5.32
N PRO A 7 11.19 5.21 -4.35
CA PRO A 7 10.14 4.22 -4.58
C PRO A 7 9.07 4.75 -5.54
N PHE A 8 8.39 3.87 -6.28
CA PHE A 8 7.27 4.23 -7.16
C PHE A 8 7.59 5.26 -8.27
N THR A 9 8.81 5.26 -8.80
CA THR A 9 9.19 6.02 -10.01
C THR A 9 8.92 5.25 -11.31
N ASP A 10 8.04 4.27 -11.29
CA ASP A 10 7.68 3.40 -12.41
C ASP A 10 6.16 3.51 -12.69
N PRO A 11 5.63 2.86 -13.75
CA PRO A 11 4.21 2.94 -14.09
C PRO A 11 3.25 2.51 -12.98
N SER A 12 3.68 1.64 -12.06
CA SER A 12 2.87 1.26 -10.88
C SER A 12 2.73 2.46 -9.93
N GLY A 13 3.77 3.28 -9.81
CA GLY A 13 3.72 4.53 -9.08
C GLY A 13 2.85 5.59 -9.71
N ASP A 14 2.88 5.74 -11.05
CA ASP A 14 1.97 6.65 -11.77
C ASP A 14 0.51 6.27 -11.51
N ARG A 15 0.22 4.97 -11.57
CA ARG A 15 -1.11 4.46 -11.27
C ARG A 15 -1.50 4.71 -9.81
N LEU A 16 -0.60 4.48 -8.86
CA LEU A 16 -0.87 4.75 -7.44
C LEU A 16 -1.22 6.23 -7.21
N ARG A 17 -0.42 7.15 -7.77
CA ARG A 17 -0.69 8.60 -7.70
C ARG A 17 -2.04 8.95 -8.32
N SER A 18 -2.40 8.35 -9.45
CA SER A 18 -3.71 8.52 -10.09
C SER A 18 -4.87 8.03 -9.20
N TRP A 19 -4.72 6.88 -8.53
CA TRP A 19 -5.71 6.40 -7.56
C TRP A 19 -5.90 7.38 -6.41
N LEU A 20 -4.81 7.90 -5.87
CA LEU A 20 -4.79 8.88 -4.79
C LEU A 20 -5.24 10.28 -5.21
N ASN A 21 -5.30 10.55 -6.53
CA ASN A 21 -5.46 11.88 -7.09
C ASN A 21 -4.45 12.88 -6.49
N MET A 22 -3.18 12.47 -6.50
CA MET A 22 -2.08 13.16 -5.84
C MET A 22 -0.98 13.49 -6.84
N ALA A 23 -0.53 14.74 -6.84
CA ALA A 23 0.58 15.18 -7.68
C ALA A 23 1.91 14.57 -7.18
N PRO A 24 2.90 14.35 -8.06
CA PRO A 24 4.21 13.83 -7.68
C PRO A 24 4.87 14.62 -6.55
N GLU A 25 4.73 15.95 -6.55
CA GLU A 25 5.34 16.86 -5.58
C GLU A 25 4.84 16.55 -4.16
N THR A 26 3.53 16.37 -4.00
CA THR A 26 2.93 15.96 -2.72
C THR A 26 3.27 14.53 -2.36
N PHE A 27 3.27 13.62 -3.34
CA PHE A 27 3.53 12.19 -3.10
C PHE A 27 4.97 11.92 -2.62
N TYR A 28 5.92 12.76 -3.03
CA TYR A 28 7.33 12.67 -2.64
C TYR A 28 7.74 13.72 -1.59
N ASP A 29 6.79 14.47 -1.03
CA ASP A 29 7.05 15.37 0.11
C ASP A 29 7.09 14.53 1.40
N GLU A 30 8.31 14.29 1.90
CA GLU A 30 8.57 13.47 3.10
C GLU A 30 7.96 14.07 4.38
N THR A 31 7.59 15.36 4.38
CA THR A 31 6.87 15.98 5.50
C THR A 31 5.40 15.60 5.55
N ARG A 32 4.86 15.05 4.46
CA ARG A 32 3.45 14.67 4.30
C ARG A 32 3.25 13.17 4.09
N VAL A 33 4.14 12.53 3.33
CA VAL A 33 3.98 11.13 2.89
C VAL A 33 5.25 10.34 3.18
N ALA A 34 5.10 9.30 4.01
CA ALA A 34 6.13 8.29 4.20
C ALA A 34 5.88 7.08 3.28
N ILE A 35 6.85 6.75 2.43
CA ILE A 35 6.79 5.56 1.57
C ILE A 35 7.70 4.47 2.15
N VAL A 36 7.08 3.48 2.80
CA VAL A 36 7.79 2.39 3.49
C VAL A 36 7.61 1.08 2.72
N PRO A 37 8.67 0.51 2.11
CA PRO A 37 8.57 -0.79 1.46
C PRO A 37 8.53 -1.92 2.50
N MET A 38 7.90 -3.05 2.16
CA MET A 38 7.87 -4.24 3.04
C MET A 38 9.21 -4.99 3.13
N GLY A 39 10.13 -4.73 2.22
CA GLY A 39 11.51 -5.19 2.27
C GLY A 39 12.45 -4.02 2.02
N PHE A 40 13.51 -3.91 2.82
CA PHE A 40 14.51 -2.82 2.69
C PHE A 40 15.69 -3.16 1.79
N CYS A 41 15.70 -4.36 1.22
CA CYS A 41 16.67 -4.80 0.24
C CYS A 41 15.95 -5.36 -1.00
N PHE A 42 16.61 -5.30 -2.14
CA PHE A 42 16.16 -5.99 -3.34
C PHE A 42 16.08 -7.50 -3.07
N PRO A 43 14.92 -8.16 -3.26
CA PRO A 43 14.79 -9.57 -2.95
C PRO A 43 15.36 -10.48 -4.04
N GLY A 44 15.75 -9.93 -5.20
CA GLY A 44 16.12 -10.68 -6.39
C GLY A 44 14.93 -10.90 -7.33
N LEU A 45 15.18 -11.51 -8.49
CA LEU A 45 14.16 -11.82 -9.49
C LEU A 45 13.85 -13.32 -9.51
N ASP A 46 12.59 -13.67 -9.77
CA ASP A 46 12.18 -15.00 -10.17
C ASP A 46 12.62 -15.32 -11.60
N ALA A 47 12.48 -16.58 -12.02
CA ALA A 47 12.86 -17.03 -13.36
C ALA A 47 12.10 -16.34 -14.50
N LYS A 48 11.01 -15.60 -14.20
CA LYS A 48 10.19 -14.85 -15.17
C LYS A 48 10.45 -13.34 -15.08
N GLY A 49 11.48 -12.91 -14.34
CA GLY A 49 11.87 -11.51 -14.19
C GLY A 49 10.98 -10.70 -13.26
N GLY A 50 10.17 -11.34 -12.42
CA GLY A 50 9.41 -10.66 -11.36
C GLY A 50 10.17 -10.59 -10.05
N ASP A 51 10.02 -9.51 -9.29
CA ASP A 51 10.60 -9.42 -7.95
C ASP A 51 10.13 -10.58 -7.07
N LEU A 52 11.08 -11.20 -6.38
CA LEU A 52 10.80 -12.18 -5.34
C LEU A 52 10.04 -11.55 -4.16
N PRO A 53 9.36 -12.34 -3.33
CA PRO A 53 8.71 -11.85 -2.12
C PRO A 53 9.65 -11.02 -1.23
N PRO A 54 9.15 -10.01 -0.50
CA PRO A 54 9.95 -9.29 0.46
C PRO A 54 10.49 -10.25 1.52
N ARG A 55 11.76 -10.04 1.85
CA ARG A 55 12.51 -10.76 2.87
C ARG A 55 11.84 -10.63 4.24
N ARG A 56 11.44 -11.76 4.83
CA ARG A 56 10.59 -11.79 6.05
C ARG A 56 11.27 -11.17 7.27
N GLU A 57 12.60 -11.28 7.34
CA GLU A 57 13.37 -10.67 8.42
C GLU A 57 13.26 -9.15 8.43
N CYS A 58 12.94 -8.51 7.29
CA CYS A 58 12.83 -7.06 7.21
C CYS A 58 11.72 -6.52 8.12
N ALA A 59 10.51 -7.03 7.93
CA ALA A 59 9.37 -6.62 8.74
C ALA A 59 9.57 -6.97 10.21
N ALA A 60 10.06 -8.19 10.49
CA ALA A 60 10.26 -8.66 11.85
C ALA A 60 11.30 -7.84 12.63
N ARG A 61 12.37 -7.40 11.97
CA ARG A 61 13.49 -6.72 12.64
C ARG A 61 13.27 -5.22 12.80
N TRP A 62 12.61 -4.56 11.85
CA TRP A 62 12.68 -3.10 11.75
C TRP A 62 11.33 -2.40 11.69
N HIS A 63 10.28 -3.02 11.16
CA HIS A 63 9.04 -2.28 10.90
C HIS A 63 8.36 -1.77 12.18
N ARG A 64 8.39 -2.56 13.27
CA ARG A 64 7.78 -2.12 14.54
C ARG A 64 8.42 -0.82 15.03
N ASP A 65 9.75 -0.79 15.09
CA ASP A 65 10.50 0.35 15.61
C ASP A 65 10.40 1.55 14.63
N LEU A 66 10.37 1.30 13.32
CA LEU A 66 10.12 2.32 12.29
C LEU A 66 8.78 3.02 12.49
N PHE A 67 7.67 2.27 12.60
CA PHE A 67 6.35 2.88 12.77
C PHE A 67 6.18 3.52 14.14
N ALA A 68 6.88 3.05 15.17
CA ALA A 68 6.95 3.73 16.47
C ALA A 68 7.62 5.11 16.37
N ALA A 69 8.57 5.28 15.45
CA ALA A 69 9.23 6.56 15.17
C ALA A 69 8.40 7.52 14.29
N LEU A 70 7.22 7.09 13.83
CA LEU A 70 6.30 7.89 13.02
C LEU A 70 4.97 8.14 13.76
N PRO A 71 4.98 8.81 14.92
CA PRO A 71 3.81 8.89 15.82
C PRO A 71 2.63 9.67 15.24
N ASN A 72 2.88 10.53 14.24
CA ASN A 72 1.86 11.40 13.64
C ASN A 72 1.18 10.77 12.41
N VAL A 73 1.50 9.52 12.05
CA VAL A 73 0.80 8.83 10.96
C VAL A 73 -0.61 8.50 11.40
N GLU A 74 -1.60 9.07 10.71
CA GLU A 74 -3.03 8.83 10.97
C GLU A 74 -3.67 7.77 10.05
N LEU A 75 -3.08 7.57 8.87
CA LEU A 75 -3.58 6.70 7.81
C LEU A 75 -2.44 5.92 7.18
N ILE A 76 -2.55 4.60 7.19
CA ILE A 76 -1.65 3.69 6.48
C ILE A 76 -2.37 3.14 5.26
N LEU A 77 -1.75 3.29 4.09
CA LEU A 77 -2.19 2.63 2.85
C LEU A 77 -1.43 1.30 2.70
N ALA A 78 -2.09 0.19 3.03
CA ALA A 78 -1.50 -1.14 2.96
C ALA A 78 -1.58 -1.69 1.52
N VAL A 79 -0.57 -1.37 0.70
CA VAL A 79 -0.50 -1.71 -0.73
C VAL A 79 0.03 -3.14 -0.93
N GLY A 80 -0.83 -4.03 -1.39
CA GLY A 80 -0.50 -5.43 -1.68
C GLY A 80 -0.58 -6.36 -0.46
N SER A 81 -0.57 -7.67 -0.72
CA SER A 81 -0.85 -8.71 0.28
C SER A 81 0.14 -8.75 1.44
N TYR A 82 1.42 -8.47 1.20
CA TYR A 82 2.43 -8.44 2.27
C TYR A 82 2.21 -7.28 3.25
N ALA A 83 1.91 -6.08 2.73
CA ALA A 83 1.61 -4.92 3.57
C ALA A 83 0.29 -5.12 4.33
N GLN A 84 -0.73 -5.68 3.67
CA GLN A 84 -1.99 -6.05 4.32
C GLN A 84 -1.77 -7.08 5.42
N ALA A 85 -0.94 -8.10 5.18
CA ALA A 85 -0.60 -9.11 6.19
C ALA A 85 0.05 -8.50 7.43
N PHE A 86 0.98 -7.56 7.24
CA PHE A 86 1.65 -6.89 8.34
C PHE A 86 0.71 -5.96 9.12
N HIS A 87 0.00 -5.06 8.44
CA HIS A 87 -0.79 -4.02 9.12
C HIS A 87 -2.16 -4.50 9.62
N LEU A 88 -2.82 -5.41 8.91
CA LEU A 88 -4.14 -5.92 9.32
C LEU A 88 -4.03 -7.15 10.22
N GLY A 89 -2.92 -7.88 10.18
CA GLY A 89 -2.72 -9.07 11.02
C GLY A 89 -3.83 -10.11 10.82
N SER A 90 -4.45 -10.55 11.91
CA SER A 90 -5.58 -11.50 11.88
C SER A 90 -6.88 -10.92 11.30
N ALA A 91 -6.99 -9.60 11.17
CA ALA A 91 -8.19 -8.98 10.61
C ALA A 91 -8.29 -9.12 9.08
N ARG A 92 -7.20 -9.44 8.38
CA ARG A 92 -7.22 -9.62 6.92
C ARG A 92 -8.05 -10.85 6.51
N GLY A 93 -8.57 -10.82 5.29
CA GLY A 93 -9.15 -12.01 4.67
C GLY A 93 -8.10 -13.08 4.33
N LYS A 94 -8.53 -14.32 4.09
CA LYS A 94 -7.65 -15.41 3.66
C LYS A 94 -6.99 -15.10 2.33
N THR A 95 -7.72 -14.38 1.47
CA THR A 95 -7.27 -13.94 0.14
C THR A 95 -7.20 -12.41 0.03
N LEU A 96 -6.51 -11.92 -1.01
CA LEU A 96 -6.54 -10.50 -1.38
C LEU A 96 -7.97 -10.04 -1.63
N GLN A 97 -8.76 -10.83 -2.37
CA GLN A 97 -10.15 -10.52 -2.68
C GLN A 97 -10.97 -10.32 -1.41
N GLU A 98 -10.90 -11.25 -0.47
CA GLU A 98 -11.65 -11.15 0.79
C GLU A 98 -11.25 -9.91 1.61
N THR A 99 -9.96 -9.59 1.66
CA THR A 99 -9.47 -8.37 2.33
C THR A 99 -9.99 -7.11 1.63
N MET A 100 -9.94 -7.10 0.31
CA MET A 100 -10.33 -5.97 -0.52
C MET A 100 -11.85 -5.74 -0.48
N VAL A 101 -12.69 -6.78 -0.52
CA VAL A 101 -14.16 -6.65 -0.41
C VAL A 101 -14.55 -6.05 0.95
N ASN A 102 -13.82 -6.39 2.02
CA ASN A 102 -14.07 -5.91 3.37
C ASN A 102 -13.43 -4.54 3.69
N TRP A 103 -12.98 -3.79 2.68
CA TRP A 103 -12.28 -2.50 2.88
C TRP A 103 -13.04 -1.53 3.79
N ARG A 104 -14.37 -1.47 3.70
CA ARG A 104 -15.21 -0.61 4.55
C ARG A 104 -15.13 -1.00 6.03
N ALA A 105 -15.07 -2.29 6.34
CA ALA A 105 -14.94 -2.78 7.71
C ALA A 105 -13.55 -2.43 8.28
N HIS A 106 -12.49 -2.57 7.48
CA HIS A 106 -11.14 -2.20 7.89
C HIS A 106 -11.02 -0.70 8.24
N LEU A 107 -11.73 0.18 7.52
CA LEU A 107 -11.74 1.61 7.82
C LEU A 107 -12.55 1.99 9.06
N LYS A 108 -13.59 1.22 9.39
CA LYS A 108 -14.45 1.46 10.56
C LYS A 108 -13.90 0.82 11.84
N ALA A 109 -12.94 -0.10 11.73
CA ALA A 109 -12.36 -0.77 12.87
C ALA A 109 -11.72 0.24 13.83
N PRO A 110 -11.89 0.08 15.16
CA PRO A 110 -11.31 0.99 16.16
C PRO A 110 -9.80 0.77 16.25
N ARG A 111 -9.05 1.43 15.37
CA ARG A 111 -7.59 1.35 15.31
C ARG A 111 -6.97 2.69 14.98
N SER A 112 -5.81 2.97 15.59
CA SER A 112 -4.96 4.11 15.25
C SER A 112 -3.53 3.60 15.01
N PRO A 113 -2.91 3.88 13.84
CA PRO A 113 -3.52 4.52 12.67
C PRO A 113 -4.61 3.67 12.00
N ARG A 114 -5.46 4.34 11.22
CA ARG A 114 -6.41 3.67 10.31
C ARG A 114 -5.63 2.97 9.20
N VAL A 115 -6.09 1.79 8.78
CA VAL A 115 -5.44 1.03 7.70
C VAL A 115 -6.41 0.88 6.54
N PHE A 116 -5.99 1.35 5.37
CA PHE A 116 -6.72 1.24 4.12
C PHE A 116 -6.03 0.21 3.21
N PRO A 117 -6.61 -0.98 2.97
CA PRO A 117 -6.01 -1.96 2.06
C PRO A 117 -6.16 -1.52 0.61
N LEU A 118 -5.11 -1.69 -0.18
CA LEU A 118 -5.11 -1.50 -1.63
C LEU A 118 -4.48 -2.73 -2.32
N PRO A 119 -4.94 -3.13 -3.51
CA PRO A 119 -4.19 -4.08 -4.33
C PRO A 119 -2.88 -3.41 -4.77
N HIS A 120 -1.89 -4.21 -5.19
CA HIS A 120 -0.68 -3.64 -5.77
C HIS A 120 -1.00 -2.97 -7.13
N PRO A 121 -0.49 -1.76 -7.44
CA PRO A 121 -0.83 -1.03 -8.66
C PRO A 121 -0.16 -1.59 -9.93
N SER A 122 0.62 -2.66 -9.85
CA SER A 122 1.23 -3.30 -11.03
C SER A 122 0.20 -3.83 -12.03
N TRP A 123 0.63 -3.94 -13.29
CA TRP A 123 -0.15 -4.53 -14.39
C TRP A 123 -0.68 -5.94 -14.10
N ARG A 124 0.00 -6.72 -13.23
CA ARG A 124 -0.44 -8.06 -12.80
C ARG A 124 -1.86 -8.07 -12.20
N ASN A 125 -2.34 -6.93 -11.67
CA ASN A 125 -3.68 -6.79 -11.11
C ASN A 125 -4.72 -6.25 -12.11
N ASN A 126 -4.38 -6.01 -13.38
CA ASN A 126 -5.34 -5.48 -14.37
C ASN A 126 -6.58 -6.38 -14.54
N ALA A 127 -6.38 -7.70 -14.62
CA ALA A 127 -7.49 -8.64 -14.74
C ALA A 127 -8.38 -8.66 -13.48
N TRP A 128 -7.78 -8.46 -12.31
CA TRP A 128 -8.52 -8.35 -11.05
C TRP A 128 -9.34 -7.06 -11.00
N LEU A 129 -8.75 -5.92 -11.38
CA LEU A 129 -9.43 -4.62 -11.43
C LEU A 129 -10.62 -4.64 -12.39
N LYS A 130 -10.45 -5.22 -13.59
CA LYS A 130 -11.54 -5.37 -14.57
C LYS A 130 -12.71 -6.20 -14.03
N LYS A 131 -12.45 -7.18 -13.17
CA LYS A 131 -13.48 -8.02 -12.54
C LYS A 131 -14.12 -7.37 -11.30
N ASN A 132 -13.56 -6.27 -10.80
CA ASN A 132 -13.95 -5.61 -9.57
C ASN A 132 -14.15 -4.09 -9.80
N PRO A 133 -15.12 -3.66 -10.62
CA PRO A 133 -15.32 -2.25 -10.98
C PRO A 133 -15.60 -1.35 -9.77
N TRP A 134 -16.19 -1.91 -8.71
CA TRP A 134 -16.39 -1.26 -7.42
C TRP A 134 -15.10 -0.69 -6.81
N PHE A 135 -13.92 -1.20 -7.18
CA PHE A 135 -12.65 -0.62 -6.74
C PHE A 135 -12.54 0.85 -7.19
N GLU A 136 -12.82 1.11 -8.47
CA GLU A 136 -12.74 2.47 -9.02
C GLU A 136 -13.98 3.29 -8.69
N GLU A 137 -15.16 2.68 -8.77
CA GLU A 137 -16.45 3.38 -8.62
C GLU A 137 -16.78 3.72 -7.16
N GLU A 138 -16.36 2.88 -6.20
CA GLU A 138 -16.73 3.02 -4.80
C GLU A 138 -15.54 3.28 -3.89
N LEU A 139 -14.47 2.49 -4.00
CA LEU A 139 -13.33 2.55 -3.08
C LEU A 139 -12.48 3.80 -3.34
N LEU A 140 -12.09 4.09 -4.58
CA LEU A 140 -11.21 5.22 -4.90
C LEU A 140 -11.79 6.59 -4.47
N PRO A 141 -13.08 6.90 -4.65
CA PRO A 141 -13.67 8.14 -4.12
C PRO A 141 -13.52 8.27 -2.61
N VAL A 142 -13.62 7.17 -1.86
CA VAL A 142 -13.48 7.16 -0.40
C VAL A 142 -12.02 7.28 0.01
N LEU A 143 -11.12 6.59 -0.69
CA LEU A 143 -9.67 6.72 -0.53
C LEU A 143 -9.23 8.17 -0.69
N ARG A 144 -9.61 8.82 -1.78
CA ARG A 144 -9.29 10.22 -2.06
C ARG A 144 -9.78 11.16 -0.96
N ARG A 145 -11.00 10.93 -0.44
CA ARG A 145 -11.52 11.70 0.70
C ARG A 145 -10.74 11.44 1.99
N ALA A 146 -10.30 10.21 2.24
CA ALA A 146 -9.54 9.86 3.43
C ALA A 146 -8.13 10.49 3.40
N VAL A 147 -7.46 10.42 2.26
CA VAL A 147 -6.12 10.98 2.04
C VAL A 147 -6.12 12.50 2.16
N ARG A 148 -7.08 13.20 1.52
CA ARG A 148 -7.19 14.67 1.62
C ARG A 148 -7.43 15.22 3.03
N LYS A 149 -7.83 14.38 3.99
CA LYS A 149 -8.02 14.81 5.38
C LYS A 149 -6.73 14.84 6.18
N VAL A 150 -5.67 14.21 5.68
CA VAL A 150 -4.42 13.96 6.43
C VAL A 150 -3.17 14.42 5.67
N VAL A 151 -3.33 15.04 4.48
CA VAL A 151 -2.25 15.51 3.59
C VAL A 151 -2.47 16.96 3.20
#